data_AF-A0A0X3Y6W7-F1
#
_entry.id   AF-A0A0X3Y6W7-F1
#
_cell.length_a   1.000
_cell.length_b   1.000
_cell.length_c   1.000
_cell.angle_alpha   90.00
_cell.angle_beta   90.00
_cell.angle_gamma   90.00
#
_symmetry.space_group_name_H-M   'P 1'
#
loop_
_entity.id
_entity.type
_entity.pdbx_description
1 polymer ?
#
loop_
_entity_poly.entity_id
_entity_poly.type
_entity_poly.pdbx_seq_one_letter_code
_entity_poly.pdbx_strand_id
1 'polypeptide(L)'
;MKALLILSALLLSFNVAAQRILLDQQWQPSDEPGEVMYYINQAPQQQNGVWPLQLFYLSTDKPFFTGSLNGPDLAGHYPVGDFEFFYDNGQLSRTGSSNANGSYHGTHRHYWEDGTLKGEYQYQNGQLNGEQKTYHQNGQLHRHEQRVNGEQSGLVQSFHANGQLASRATYGANGMEGLYETFYDNGKPEQRVNTVAGENQGERLYWAKEGWLVYQQHYLDGKLHGEERYYQAEGVLGSVKNYQYGILVGLQQQFSGPGLLAQQQSYDADGREIQRIDYHKNGNVSTQTDTQYLAEGSVSIEQRFTADAKLSYKYQRNTAKNWSLRESFNTDGELTAREEMLNDQYQGLYIAKAWNGDIKRLSYVNGKMHGDYREGSEDSNSFVRGQYQHGVKVGQWLNKTRDITLTEHFNQQGQLAGEQKEVTADGTVMRLEFYKNDKLHGDYLRRNFDGQIQAKGRYVNGQREGAWQLQDENSYSELKLWHGSYKAGHEVGKWQAFSANGHLLGLMQYDEQGRIQGKVYSFNEDGSLFQSDEYVDHQLHGQSVLYASGEPFSVHVFEQGKLISD
;
A
#
# COMPACT_ATOMS: atom_id res chain seq x y z
N MET A 1 93.16 38.10 9.44
CA MET A 1 94.00 36.89 9.60
C MET A 1 93.66 35.97 8.43
N LYS A 2 94.60 35.82 7.48
CA LYS A 2 94.59 35.00 6.22
C LYS A 2 93.50 35.35 5.17
N ALA A 3 93.75 35.59 3.89
CA ALA A 3 94.95 35.86 3.07
C ALA A 3 94.49 36.49 1.72
N LEU A 4 95.38 37.33 1.15
CA LEU A 4 95.55 37.81 -0.24
C LEU A 4 94.96 36.93 -1.39
N LEU A 5 94.64 37.39 -2.62
CA LEU A 5 95.43 38.25 -3.53
C LEU A 5 94.59 38.69 -4.78
N ILE A 6 94.99 39.84 -5.33
CA ILE A 6 94.61 40.46 -6.62
C ILE A 6 95.41 39.80 -7.76
N LEU A 7 94.88 39.63 -8.99
CA LEU A 7 95.44 40.20 -10.24
C LEU A 7 94.75 39.77 -11.53
N SER A 8 94.72 40.75 -12.43
CA SER A 8 94.21 40.80 -13.79
C SER A 8 95.15 40.15 -14.83
N ALA A 9 94.53 39.60 -15.89
CA ALA A 9 94.92 39.54 -17.31
C ALA A 9 96.30 38.96 -17.75
N LEU A 10 96.30 37.90 -18.58
CA LEU A 10 96.61 37.95 -20.03
C LEU A 10 96.41 36.58 -20.74
N LEU A 11 96.19 36.67 -22.04
CA LEU A 11 95.74 35.67 -23.02
C LEU A 11 96.56 34.37 -23.13
N LEU A 12 95.83 33.24 -23.23
CA LEU A 12 96.25 32.03 -23.94
C LEU A 12 95.04 31.49 -24.71
N SER A 13 95.21 31.40 -26.03
CA SER A 13 94.25 30.86 -26.98
C SER A 13 93.97 29.38 -26.70
N PHE A 14 92.82 29.11 -26.11
CA PHE A 14 92.11 27.84 -26.24
C PHE A 14 90.75 28.16 -26.87
N ASN A 15 90.32 27.31 -27.81
CA ASN A 15 88.92 27.22 -28.20
C ASN A 15 88.12 26.88 -26.94
N VAL A 16 87.67 27.89 -26.21
CA VAL A 16 86.70 27.70 -25.14
C VAL A 16 85.37 27.49 -25.84
N ALA A 17 85.04 26.23 -26.12
CA ALA A 17 83.64 25.85 -26.21
C ALA A 17 82.98 26.40 -24.95
N ALA A 18 82.04 27.33 -25.10
CA ALA A 18 81.35 27.96 -23.97
C ALA A 18 80.86 26.86 -23.02
N GLN A 19 81.44 26.79 -21.82
CA GLN A 19 81.08 25.77 -20.85
C GLN A 19 79.66 26.09 -20.36
N ARG A 20 78.70 25.24 -20.75
CA ARG A 20 77.31 25.34 -20.32
C ARG A 20 77.26 25.29 -18.80
N ILE A 21 76.44 26.14 -18.17
CA ILE A 21 76.13 26.05 -16.75
C ILE A 21 74.91 25.14 -16.63
N LEU A 22 75.07 23.98 -16.00
CA LEU A 22 74.05 22.94 -15.83
C LEU A 22 73.17 23.24 -14.60
N LEU A 23 71.86 23.07 -14.73
CA LEU A 23 70.87 23.46 -13.73
C LEU A 23 69.85 22.34 -13.48
N ASP A 24 69.44 22.18 -12.22
CA ASP A 24 68.36 21.29 -11.81
C ASP A 24 66.95 21.88 -12.08
N GLN A 25 65.90 21.20 -11.61
CA GLN A 25 64.51 21.66 -11.78
C GLN A 25 64.20 22.99 -11.05
N GLN A 26 64.95 23.33 -10.01
CA GLN A 26 64.83 24.55 -9.20
C GLN A 26 65.75 25.68 -9.71
N TRP A 27 66.42 25.47 -10.84
CA TRP A 27 67.39 26.37 -11.46
C TRP A 27 68.65 26.57 -10.61
N GLN A 28 68.97 25.61 -9.74
CA GLN A 28 70.24 25.60 -9.00
C GLN A 28 71.33 24.91 -9.83
N PRO A 29 72.57 25.43 -9.82
CA PRO A 29 73.69 24.74 -10.45
C PRO A 29 73.89 23.34 -9.87
N SER A 30 73.91 22.33 -10.73
CA SER A 30 74.16 20.94 -10.36
C SER A 30 74.98 20.22 -11.43
N ASP A 31 75.90 19.37 -10.99
CA ASP A 31 76.69 18.47 -11.84
C ASP A 31 76.23 17.01 -11.70
N GLU A 32 75.15 16.75 -10.94
CA GLU A 32 74.67 15.39 -10.66
C GLU A 32 73.90 14.80 -11.86
N PRO A 33 74.39 13.71 -12.49
CA PRO A 33 73.72 13.10 -13.63
C PRO A 33 72.33 12.58 -13.26
N GLY A 34 71.29 13.07 -13.93
CA GLY A 34 69.90 12.72 -13.67
C GLY A 34 69.10 13.77 -12.89
N GLU A 35 69.78 14.73 -12.25
CA GLU A 35 69.14 15.90 -11.62
C GLU A 35 69.15 17.13 -12.53
N VAL A 36 70.11 17.19 -13.46
CA VAL A 36 70.23 18.29 -14.42
C VAL A 36 69.12 18.23 -15.47
N MET A 37 68.30 19.29 -15.51
CA MET A 37 67.17 19.43 -16.43
C MET A 37 67.40 20.52 -17.48
N TYR A 38 68.12 21.58 -17.11
CA TYR A 38 68.31 22.77 -17.93
C TYR A 38 69.77 23.19 -18.03
N TYR A 39 70.08 24.07 -18.97
CA TYR A 39 71.36 24.78 -19.00
C TYR A 39 71.23 26.22 -19.50
N ILE A 40 72.24 27.03 -19.20
CA ILE A 40 72.45 28.35 -19.80
C ILE A 40 73.84 28.42 -20.47
N ASN A 41 73.94 29.11 -21.61
CA ASN A 41 75.19 29.21 -22.38
C ASN A 41 76.24 30.12 -21.76
N GLN A 42 75.82 31.08 -20.93
CA GLN A 42 76.69 32.07 -20.28
C GLN A 42 76.01 32.61 -19.02
N ALA A 43 76.81 33.00 -18.02
CA ALA A 43 76.27 33.63 -16.81
C ALA A 43 75.53 34.94 -17.16
N PRO A 44 74.33 35.18 -16.60
CA PRO A 44 73.59 36.42 -16.87
C PRO A 44 74.36 37.63 -16.35
N GLN A 45 74.31 38.73 -17.09
CA GLN A 45 74.91 40.00 -16.70
C GLN A 45 73.81 41.03 -16.46
N GLN A 46 73.94 41.83 -15.41
CA GLN A 46 72.95 42.84 -15.07
C GLN A 46 72.83 43.89 -16.19
N GLN A 47 71.60 44.15 -16.62
CA GLN A 47 71.25 45.20 -17.57
C GLN A 47 70.06 46.00 -17.02
N ASN A 48 70.23 47.30 -16.84
CA ASN A 48 69.18 48.20 -16.32
C ASN A 48 68.51 47.72 -15.02
N GLY A 49 69.27 47.09 -14.13
CA GLY A 49 68.77 46.60 -12.84
C GLY A 49 68.14 45.21 -12.86
N VAL A 50 67.99 44.57 -14.03
CA VAL A 50 67.47 43.19 -14.19
C VAL A 50 68.51 42.27 -14.81
N TRP A 51 68.27 40.96 -14.76
CA TRP A 51 69.20 39.92 -15.23
C TRP A 51 68.58 39.15 -16.40
N PRO A 52 68.75 39.60 -17.66
CA PRO A 52 68.22 38.92 -18.84
C PRO A 52 68.93 37.59 -19.07
N LEU A 53 68.17 36.55 -19.41
CA LEU A 53 68.69 35.20 -19.62
C LEU A 53 67.79 34.33 -20.50
N GLN A 54 68.37 33.25 -21.01
CA GLN A 54 67.66 32.20 -21.73
C GLN A 54 68.12 30.83 -21.24
N LEU A 55 67.18 30.02 -20.74
CA LEU A 55 67.41 28.64 -20.31
C LEU A 55 67.01 27.69 -21.44
N PHE A 56 67.72 26.57 -21.55
CA PHE A 56 67.46 25.51 -22.54
C PHE A 56 67.25 24.18 -21.83
N TYR A 57 66.38 23.34 -22.37
CA TYR A 57 66.29 21.94 -21.96
C TYR A 57 67.57 21.19 -22.31
N LEU A 58 68.12 20.43 -21.36
CA LEU A 58 69.30 19.60 -21.62
C LEU A 58 68.99 18.47 -22.62
N SER A 59 67.77 17.92 -22.58
CA SER A 59 67.35 16.78 -23.38
C SER A 59 67.11 17.10 -24.87
N THR A 60 66.63 18.30 -25.18
CA THR A 60 66.21 18.67 -26.54
C THR A 60 66.98 19.84 -27.14
N ASP A 61 67.85 20.50 -26.37
CA ASP A 61 68.54 21.75 -26.74
C ASP A 61 67.59 22.88 -27.18
N LYS A 62 66.29 22.79 -26.85
CA LYS A 62 65.29 23.82 -27.14
C LYS A 62 65.14 24.79 -25.96
N PRO A 63 64.75 26.06 -26.20
CA PRO A 63 64.49 27.01 -25.12
C PRO A 63 63.46 26.44 -24.13
N PHE A 64 63.66 26.73 -22.85
CA PHE A 64 62.73 26.47 -21.76
C PHE A 64 62.16 27.78 -21.21
N PHE A 65 63.01 28.80 -21.07
CA PHE A 65 62.63 30.12 -20.55
C PHE A 65 63.43 31.21 -21.27
N THR A 66 62.76 32.32 -21.60
CA THR A 66 63.38 33.56 -22.07
C THR A 66 62.78 34.71 -21.26
N GLY A 67 63.60 35.54 -20.64
CA GLY A 67 63.11 36.67 -19.84
C GLY A 67 64.21 37.31 -19.00
N SER A 68 63.81 38.12 -18.01
CA SER A 68 64.74 38.73 -17.04
C SER A 68 64.35 38.40 -15.60
N LEU A 69 65.32 38.29 -14.69
CA LEU A 69 65.08 38.08 -13.26
C LEU A 69 65.38 39.34 -12.43
N ASN A 70 64.77 39.42 -11.23
CA ASN A 70 65.01 40.50 -10.26
C ASN A 70 66.32 40.35 -9.44
N GLY A 71 67.11 39.31 -9.68
CA GLY A 71 68.38 39.10 -9.01
C GLY A 71 69.33 38.18 -9.79
N PRO A 72 70.61 38.13 -9.37
CA PRO A 72 71.67 37.36 -10.03
C PRO A 72 71.57 35.85 -9.81
N ASP A 73 70.93 35.43 -8.72
CA ASP A 73 70.70 34.01 -8.45
C ASP A 73 69.56 33.54 -9.36
N LEU A 74 69.75 32.38 -9.99
CA LEU A 74 68.74 31.79 -10.86
C LEU A 74 67.63 31.17 -10.02
N ALA A 75 67.97 30.64 -8.84
CA ALA A 75 67.02 30.06 -7.91
C ALA A 75 66.42 31.14 -6.98
N GLY A 76 65.12 31.02 -6.68
CA GLY A 76 64.44 31.90 -5.70
C GLY A 76 64.14 33.32 -6.17
N HIS A 77 64.48 33.68 -7.41
CA HIS A 77 64.12 34.94 -8.05
C HIS A 77 62.94 34.78 -9.00
N TYR A 78 62.22 35.88 -9.25
CA TYR A 78 61.03 35.88 -10.10
C TYR A 78 61.31 36.59 -11.42
N PRO A 79 60.64 36.18 -12.52
CA PRO A 79 60.64 36.95 -13.76
C PRO A 79 60.22 38.40 -13.51
N VAL A 80 60.81 39.35 -14.26
CA VAL A 80 60.47 40.77 -14.27
C VAL A 80 60.37 41.25 -15.71
N GLY A 81 59.34 42.04 -16.00
CA GLY A 81 59.00 42.43 -17.36
C GLY A 81 58.49 41.24 -18.15
N ASP A 82 58.61 41.32 -19.47
CA ASP A 82 58.08 40.31 -20.37
C ASP A 82 58.90 39.02 -20.30
N PHE A 83 58.20 37.89 -20.26
CA PHE A 83 58.80 36.56 -20.20
C PHE A 83 58.04 35.55 -21.06
N GLU A 84 58.75 34.50 -21.45
CA GLU A 84 58.26 33.38 -22.24
C GLU A 84 58.77 32.06 -21.64
N PHE A 85 57.89 31.08 -21.56
CA PHE A 85 58.19 29.69 -21.22
C PHE A 85 57.81 28.80 -22.39
N PHE A 86 58.56 27.72 -22.57
CA PHE A 86 58.44 26.81 -23.71
C PHE A 86 58.33 25.36 -23.23
N TYR A 87 57.64 24.54 -24.00
CA TYR A 87 57.66 23.08 -23.86
C TYR A 87 58.98 22.50 -24.38
N ASP A 88 59.30 21.26 -24.03
CA ASP A 88 60.48 20.55 -24.51
C ASP A 88 60.49 20.34 -26.04
N ASN A 89 59.31 20.43 -26.68
CA ASN A 89 59.12 20.43 -28.12
C ASN A 89 59.42 21.79 -28.78
N GLY A 90 59.71 22.84 -27.99
CA GLY A 90 60.06 24.19 -28.41
C GLY A 90 58.89 25.12 -28.71
N GLN A 91 57.64 24.66 -28.56
CA GLN A 91 56.48 25.52 -28.66
C GLN A 91 56.30 26.32 -27.37
N LEU A 92 55.67 27.49 -27.47
CA LEU A 92 55.34 28.30 -26.30
C LEU A 92 54.41 27.52 -25.38
N SER A 93 54.69 27.57 -24.08
CA SER A 93 53.81 27.09 -23.02
C SER A 93 53.10 28.25 -22.33
N ARG A 94 53.81 29.35 -22.07
CA ARG A 94 53.25 30.54 -21.43
C ARG A 94 54.02 31.80 -21.76
N THR A 95 53.32 32.92 -21.94
CA THR A 95 53.91 34.26 -22.01
C THR A 95 53.20 35.20 -21.04
N GLY A 96 53.88 36.25 -20.60
CA GLY A 96 53.29 37.22 -19.68
C GLY A 96 54.29 38.28 -19.24
N SER A 97 53.85 39.11 -18.29
CA SER A 97 54.68 40.16 -17.71
C SER A 97 54.50 40.25 -16.19
N SER A 98 55.52 40.73 -15.48
CA SER A 98 55.51 40.90 -14.02
C SER A 98 56.23 42.16 -13.60
N ASN A 99 55.83 42.71 -12.45
CA ASN A 99 56.53 43.83 -11.83
C ASN A 99 57.83 43.38 -11.14
N ALA A 100 58.60 44.33 -10.60
CA ALA A 100 59.88 44.07 -9.92
C ALA A 100 59.80 43.12 -8.70
N ASN A 101 58.59 42.96 -8.13
CA ASN A 101 58.32 42.08 -7.00
C ASN A 101 57.79 40.71 -7.43
N GLY A 102 57.79 40.41 -8.74
CA GLY A 102 57.27 39.15 -9.29
C GLY A 102 55.74 39.07 -9.38
N SER A 103 55.00 40.13 -9.06
CA SER A 103 53.54 40.13 -9.21
C SER A 103 53.16 40.27 -10.67
N TYR A 104 52.36 39.34 -11.19
CA TYR A 104 51.89 39.37 -12.57
C TYR A 104 51.10 40.64 -12.89
N HIS A 105 51.32 41.16 -14.10
CA HIS A 105 50.63 42.31 -14.65
C HIS A 105 50.42 42.14 -16.16
N GLY A 106 49.36 42.73 -16.69
CA GLY A 106 49.01 42.66 -18.11
C GLY A 106 48.49 41.29 -18.53
N THR A 107 48.57 41.02 -19.84
CA THR A 107 47.98 39.82 -20.45
C THR A 107 48.94 38.64 -20.40
N HIS A 108 48.53 37.57 -19.74
CA HIS A 108 49.25 36.30 -19.70
C HIS A 108 48.58 35.31 -20.65
N ARG A 109 49.34 34.70 -21.54
CA ARG A 109 48.82 33.70 -22.48
C ARG A 109 49.40 32.34 -22.16
N HIS A 110 48.55 31.33 -22.16
CA HIS A 110 48.92 29.94 -21.93
C HIS A 110 48.55 29.14 -23.17
N TYR A 111 49.35 28.14 -23.50
CA TYR A 111 49.21 27.32 -24.69
C TYR A 111 49.19 25.84 -24.34
N TRP A 112 48.65 25.02 -25.22
CA TRP A 112 48.76 23.56 -25.18
C TRP A 112 50.08 23.10 -25.84
N GLU A 113 50.48 21.85 -25.62
CA GLU A 113 51.68 21.26 -26.24
C GLU A 113 51.63 21.16 -27.77
N ASP A 114 50.47 21.37 -28.39
CA ASP A 114 50.32 21.47 -29.85
C ASP A 114 50.43 22.91 -30.38
N GLY A 115 50.60 23.88 -29.48
CA GLY A 115 50.75 25.31 -29.79
C GLY A 115 49.43 26.07 -29.81
N THR A 116 48.31 25.38 -29.63
CA THR A 116 46.99 26.02 -29.59
C THR A 116 46.85 26.84 -28.31
N LEU A 117 46.30 28.05 -28.43
CA LEU A 117 46.04 28.92 -27.28
C LEU A 117 45.07 28.22 -26.31
N LYS A 118 45.47 28.11 -25.05
CA LYS A 118 44.70 27.48 -23.96
C LYS A 118 43.93 28.51 -23.14
N GLY A 119 44.51 29.69 -22.94
CA GLY A 119 43.84 30.77 -22.25
C GLY A 119 44.62 32.07 -22.24
N GLU A 120 43.88 33.16 -22.01
CA GLU A 120 44.37 34.51 -21.86
C GLU A 120 43.83 35.08 -20.56
N TYR A 121 44.73 35.58 -19.73
CA TYR A 121 44.41 36.04 -18.39
C TYR A 121 44.93 37.45 -18.16
N GLN A 122 44.05 38.38 -17.82
CA GLN A 122 44.46 39.72 -17.43
C GLN A 122 44.78 39.77 -15.94
N TYR A 123 46.01 40.17 -15.61
CA TYR A 123 46.47 40.36 -14.25
C TYR A 123 46.72 41.83 -13.93
N GLN A 124 46.38 42.22 -12.71
CA GLN A 124 46.79 43.47 -12.10
C GLN A 124 47.30 43.20 -10.69
N ASN A 125 48.56 43.54 -10.43
CA ASN A 125 49.21 43.37 -9.12
C ASN A 125 49.09 41.94 -8.56
N GLY A 126 49.25 40.93 -9.43
CA GLY A 126 49.20 39.52 -9.06
C GLY A 126 47.79 38.92 -8.95
N GLN A 127 46.72 39.71 -9.11
CA GLN A 127 45.34 39.22 -9.10
C GLN A 127 44.73 39.25 -10.50
N LEU A 128 43.82 38.32 -10.79
CA LEU A 128 43.05 38.35 -12.04
C LEU A 128 42.13 39.57 -12.03
N ASN A 129 42.33 40.49 -12.97
CA ASN A 129 41.54 41.71 -13.09
C ASN A 129 41.37 42.09 -14.56
N GLY A 130 40.12 42.15 -15.02
CA GLY A 130 39.74 42.32 -16.41
C GLY A 130 39.31 41.02 -17.08
N GLU A 131 39.43 40.99 -18.41
CA GLU A 131 38.91 39.93 -19.27
C GLU A 131 39.71 38.63 -19.14
N GLN A 132 39.01 37.51 -19.03
CA GLN A 132 39.59 36.17 -18.97
C GLN A 132 38.97 35.31 -20.07
N LYS A 133 39.81 34.65 -20.86
CA LYS A 133 39.39 33.75 -21.94
C LYS A 133 40.08 32.41 -21.81
N THR A 134 39.34 31.33 -22.00
CA THR A 134 39.91 29.98 -22.14
C THR A 134 39.38 29.33 -23.39
N TYR A 135 40.14 28.42 -23.96
CA TYR A 135 39.84 27.80 -25.24
C TYR A 135 39.90 26.27 -25.13
N HIS A 136 39.05 25.60 -25.90
CA HIS A 136 39.10 24.17 -26.15
C HIS A 136 40.38 23.82 -26.92
N GLN A 137 40.79 22.55 -26.87
CA GLN A 137 41.97 22.10 -27.60
C GLN A 137 41.84 22.24 -29.13
N ASN A 138 40.61 22.32 -29.66
CA ASN A 138 40.36 22.63 -31.07
C ASN A 138 40.46 24.13 -31.42
N GLY A 139 40.88 24.97 -30.47
CA GLY A 139 41.05 26.42 -30.64
C GLY A 139 39.78 27.25 -30.51
N GLN A 140 38.60 26.63 -30.32
CA GLN A 140 37.37 27.37 -30.10
C GLN A 140 37.28 27.90 -28.68
N LEU A 141 36.62 29.05 -28.49
CA LEU A 141 36.40 29.64 -27.17
C LEU A 141 35.64 28.64 -26.29
N HIS A 142 36.12 28.41 -25.07
CA HIS A 142 35.50 27.56 -24.06
C HIS A 142 34.80 28.39 -22.98
N ARG A 143 35.43 29.47 -22.52
CA ARG A 143 34.87 30.35 -21.49
C ARG A 143 35.35 31.77 -21.67
N HIS A 144 34.46 32.72 -21.41
CA HIS A 144 34.73 34.14 -21.39
C HIS A 144 34.08 34.76 -20.14
N GLU A 145 34.87 35.46 -19.34
CA GLU A 145 34.40 36.13 -18.13
C GLU A 145 35.19 37.40 -17.85
N GLN A 146 34.62 38.26 -17.01
CA GLN A 146 35.34 39.38 -16.39
C GLN A 146 35.60 39.04 -14.92
N ARG A 147 36.78 39.44 -14.43
CA ARG A 147 37.11 39.36 -13.01
C ARG A 147 37.49 40.72 -12.45
N VAL A 148 37.13 40.95 -11.20
CA VAL A 148 37.56 42.13 -10.43
C VAL A 148 38.17 41.61 -9.13
N ASN A 149 39.45 41.94 -8.89
CA ASN A 149 40.21 41.49 -7.71
C ASN A 149 40.18 39.96 -7.49
N GLY A 150 40.17 39.17 -8.57
CA GLY A 150 40.12 37.71 -8.52
C GLY A 150 38.72 37.10 -8.52
N GLU A 151 37.67 37.86 -8.21
CA GLU A 151 36.27 37.41 -8.17
C GLU A 151 35.57 37.61 -9.51
N GLN A 152 34.58 36.77 -9.82
CA GLN A 152 33.79 36.89 -11.05
C GLN A 152 32.88 38.12 -10.98
N SER A 153 32.76 38.85 -12.08
CA SER A 153 31.93 40.06 -12.15
C SER A 153 31.29 40.18 -13.52
N GLY A 154 30.01 40.55 -13.57
CA GLY A 154 29.27 40.75 -14.82
C GLY A 154 28.97 39.43 -15.54
N LEU A 155 28.93 39.48 -16.87
CA LEU A 155 28.53 38.36 -17.71
C LEU A 155 29.63 37.30 -17.81
N VAL A 156 29.29 36.07 -17.46
CA VAL A 156 30.11 34.87 -17.63
C VAL A 156 29.45 34.00 -18.69
N GLN A 157 30.22 33.59 -19.69
CA GLN A 157 29.76 32.74 -20.78
C GLN A 157 30.67 31.52 -20.92
N SER A 158 30.08 30.35 -21.11
CA SER A 158 30.80 29.13 -21.49
C SER A 158 30.24 28.58 -22.79
N PHE A 159 31.06 27.89 -23.56
CA PHE A 159 30.77 27.43 -24.91
C PHE A 159 31.16 25.95 -25.06
N HIS A 160 30.37 25.22 -25.84
CA HIS A 160 30.64 23.84 -26.22
C HIS A 160 31.83 23.76 -27.17
N ALA A 161 32.41 22.57 -27.32
CA ALA A 161 33.53 22.32 -28.24
C ALA A 161 33.16 22.44 -29.73
N ASN A 162 31.90 22.76 -30.07
CA ASN A 162 31.47 23.11 -31.42
C ASN A 162 31.27 24.62 -31.62
N GLY A 163 31.58 25.43 -30.59
CA GLY A 163 31.51 26.89 -30.59
C GLY A 163 30.13 27.45 -30.22
N GLN A 164 29.12 26.60 -30.01
CA GLN A 164 27.81 27.04 -29.56
C GLN A 164 27.85 27.42 -28.07
N LEU A 165 27.02 28.38 -27.67
CA LEU A 165 26.89 28.79 -26.28
C LEU A 165 26.43 27.58 -25.45
N ALA A 166 27.09 27.30 -24.34
CA ALA A 166 26.75 26.23 -23.40
C ALA A 166 26.03 26.79 -22.16
N SER A 167 26.48 27.94 -21.66
CA SER A 167 25.82 28.64 -20.57
C SER A 167 26.13 30.13 -20.55
N ARG A 168 25.23 30.91 -19.95
CA ARG A 168 25.50 32.29 -19.56
C ARG A 168 24.85 32.63 -18.22
N ALA A 169 25.56 33.41 -17.42
CA ALA A 169 25.11 33.89 -16.11
C ALA A 169 25.69 35.27 -15.83
N THR A 170 25.01 36.06 -15.00
CA THR A 170 25.54 37.33 -14.50
C THR A 170 25.94 37.17 -13.03
N TYR A 171 27.12 37.70 -12.67
CA TYR A 171 27.64 37.71 -11.31
C TYR A 171 27.71 39.14 -10.79
N GLY A 172 27.02 39.39 -9.68
CA GLY A 172 27.08 40.62 -8.91
C GLY A 172 27.96 40.48 -7.66
N ALA A 173 27.85 41.43 -6.74
CA ALA A 173 28.66 41.47 -5.51
C ALA A 173 28.40 40.28 -4.56
N ASN A 174 27.20 39.68 -4.63
CA ASN A 174 26.79 38.60 -3.74
C ASN A 174 26.75 37.23 -4.47
N GLY A 175 27.51 37.10 -5.56
CA GLY A 175 27.50 35.91 -6.40
C GLY A 175 26.54 36.03 -7.59
N MET A 176 25.94 34.92 -7.97
CA MET A 176 25.13 34.86 -9.19
C MET A 176 23.79 35.61 -9.01
N GLU A 177 23.49 36.50 -9.95
CA GLU A 177 22.32 37.38 -9.89
C GLU A 177 21.74 37.61 -11.27
N GLY A 178 20.41 37.53 -11.38
CA GLY A 178 19.69 37.66 -12.63
C GLY A 178 19.59 36.36 -13.41
N LEU A 179 19.55 36.47 -14.74
CA LEU A 179 19.19 35.37 -15.62
C LEU A 179 20.32 34.35 -15.78
N TYR A 180 20.00 33.09 -15.52
CA TYR A 180 20.83 31.93 -15.79
C TYR A 180 20.25 31.11 -16.93
N GLU A 181 21.08 30.83 -17.93
CA GLU A 181 20.69 30.00 -19.07
C GLU A 181 21.75 28.94 -19.37
N THR A 182 21.29 27.73 -19.68
CA THR A 182 22.11 26.66 -20.25
C THR A 182 21.49 26.20 -21.57
N PHE A 183 22.34 25.66 -22.44
CA PHE A 183 21.98 25.25 -23.78
C PHE A 183 22.66 23.92 -24.10
N TYR A 184 21.96 23.09 -24.87
CA TYR A 184 22.52 21.86 -25.41
C TYR A 184 23.58 22.14 -26.49
N ASP A 185 24.38 21.12 -26.79
CA ASP A 185 25.36 21.09 -27.89
C ASP A 185 24.76 21.24 -29.29
N ASN A 186 23.42 21.32 -29.42
CA ASN A 186 22.72 21.63 -30.66
C ASN A 186 22.19 23.08 -30.69
N GLY A 187 22.48 23.87 -29.64
CA GLY A 187 22.11 25.27 -29.50
C GLY A 187 20.69 25.50 -28.98
N LYS A 188 19.91 24.45 -28.73
CA LYS A 188 18.58 24.56 -28.12
C LYS A 188 18.71 24.87 -26.63
N PRO A 189 17.79 25.65 -26.05
CA PRO A 189 17.79 25.91 -24.61
C PRO A 189 17.62 24.60 -23.83
N GLU A 190 18.33 24.47 -22.72
CA GLU A 190 18.20 23.37 -21.77
C GLU A 190 17.53 23.88 -20.49
N GLN A 191 18.01 24.99 -19.95
CA GLN A 191 17.43 25.60 -18.75
C GLN A 191 17.44 27.11 -18.83
N ARG A 192 16.42 27.73 -18.23
CA ARG A 192 16.35 29.16 -17.97
C ARG A 192 15.77 29.40 -16.58
N VAL A 193 16.44 30.19 -15.74
CA VAL A 193 15.94 30.55 -14.40
C VAL A 193 16.54 31.88 -13.96
N ASN A 194 15.80 32.68 -13.21
CA ASN A 194 16.37 33.85 -12.54
C ASN A 194 16.94 33.44 -11.18
N THR A 195 18.04 34.07 -10.78
CA THR A 195 18.70 33.82 -9.50
C THR A 195 18.90 35.11 -8.72
N VAL A 196 18.82 35.05 -7.40
CA VAL A 196 19.16 36.15 -6.49
C VAL A 196 20.10 35.58 -5.44
N ALA A 197 21.31 36.13 -5.34
CA ALA A 197 22.36 35.64 -4.44
C ALA A 197 22.64 34.13 -4.57
N GLY A 198 22.59 33.60 -5.81
CA GLY A 198 22.79 32.19 -6.11
C GLY A 198 21.58 31.28 -5.92
N GLU A 199 20.47 31.76 -5.36
CA GLU A 199 19.24 30.98 -5.18
C GLU A 199 18.24 31.22 -6.31
N ASN A 200 17.50 30.19 -6.71
CA ASN A 200 16.46 30.31 -7.75
C ASN A 200 15.32 31.23 -7.29
N GLN A 201 14.89 32.11 -8.19
CA GLN A 201 13.84 33.09 -7.96
C GLN A 201 12.93 33.22 -9.19
N GLY A 202 11.62 33.15 -9.00
CA GLY A 202 10.64 33.25 -10.08
C GLY A 202 10.57 32.01 -10.96
N GLU A 203 10.26 32.21 -12.24
CA GLU A 203 10.03 31.11 -13.19
C GLU A 203 11.34 30.40 -13.57
N ARG A 204 11.30 29.06 -13.54
CA ARG A 204 12.29 28.15 -14.11
C ARG A 204 11.65 27.34 -15.22
N LEU A 205 12.28 27.36 -16.39
CA LEU A 205 11.94 26.54 -17.54
C LEU A 205 13.06 25.54 -17.81
N TYR A 206 12.69 24.31 -18.11
CA TYR A 206 13.62 23.25 -18.47
C TYR A 206 13.09 22.49 -19.69
N TRP A 207 13.92 22.34 -20.72
CA TRP A 207 13.56 21.74 -22.00
C TRP A 207 14.36 20.46 -22.25
N ALA A 208 13.82 19.56 -23.06
CA ALA A 208 14.52 18.38 -23.54
C ALA A 208 15.50 18.75 -24.67
N LYS A 209 16.44 17.86 -25.00
CA LYS A 209 17.40 18.05 -26.10
C LYS A 209 16.71 18.23 -27.45
N GLU A 210 15.52 17.65 -27.61
CA GLU A 210 14.67 17.79 -28.79
C GLU A 210 13.98 19.17 -28.87
N GLY A 211 13.93 19.94 -27.77
CA GLY A 211 13.48 21.34 -27.72
C GLY A 211 12.08 21.57 -27.14
N TRP A 212 11.35 20.51 -26.76
CA TRP A 212 10.06 20.65 -26.09
C TRP A 212 10.26 20.87 -24.58
N LEU A 213 9.34 21.62 -23.97
CA LEU A 213 9.38 21.99 -22.56
C LEU A 213 9.05 20.78 -21.69
N VAL A 214 9.90 20.45 -20.71
CA VAL A 214 9.71 19.33 -19.77
C VAL A 214 9.15 19.83 -18.44
N TYR A 215 9.69 20.94 -17.91
CA TYR A 215 9.22 21.56 -16.67
C TYR A 215 9.04 23.07 -16.81
N GLN A 216 7.95 23.56 -16.24
CA GLN A 216 7.75 24.96 -15.87
C GLN A 216 7.50 25.00 -14.36
N GLN A 217 8.38 25.68 -13.63
CA GLN A 217 8.37 25.73 -12.17
C GLN A 217 8.46 27.19 -11.71
N HIS A 218 8.02 27.46 -10.48
CA HIS A 218 8.14 28.77 -9.86
C HIS A 218 8.85 28.64 -8.51
N TYR A 219 9.77 29.56 -8.24
CA TYR A 219 10.57 29.60 -7.02
C TYR A 219 10.41 30.93 -6.27
N LEU A 220 10.48 30.87 -4.96
CA LEU A 220 10.59 32.02 -4.06
C LEU A 220 11.57 31.64 -2.94
N ASP A 221 12.65 32.42 -2.79
CA ASP A 221 13.72 32.19 -1.81
C ASP A 221 14.29 30.76 -1.91
N GLY A 222 14.63 30.36 -3.14
CA GLY A 222 15.20 29.05 -3.44
C GLY A 222 14.23 27.86 -3.33
N LYS A 223 12.98 28.05 -2.90
CA LYS A 223 11.98 26.99 -2.72
C LYS A 223 10.88 27.05 -3.77
N LEU A 224 10.32 25.91 -4.17
CA LEU A 224 9.15 25.87 -5.05
C LEU A 224 7.97 26.65 -4.44
N HIS A 225 7.40 27.57 -5.19
CA HIS A 225 6.30 28.43 -4.76
C HIS A 225 5.44 28.81 -5.96
N GLY A 226 4.21 28.34 -6.00
CA GLY A 226 3.28 28.46 -7.13
C GLY A 226 3.11 27.15 -7.89
N GLU A 227 2.68 27.28 -9.14
CA GLU A 227 2.35 26.14 -10.02
C GLU A 227 3.60 25.55 -10.68
N GLU A 228 3.72 24.24 -10.64
CA GLU A 228 4.65 23.41 -11.40
C GLU A 228 3.88 22.64 -12.47
N ARG A 229 4.33 22.72 -13.72
CA ARG A 229 3.86 21.89 -14.82
C ARG A 229 4.97 20.98 -15.29
N TYR A 230 4.62 19.71 -15.44
CA TYR A 230 5.48 18.68 -16.05
C TYR A 230 4.83 18.18 -17.34
N TYR A 231 5.62 18.10 -18.40
CA TYR A 231 5.23 17.56 -19.69
C TYR A 231 5.99 16.26 -19.96
N GLN A 232 5.27 15.23 -20.41
CA GLN A 232 5.84 13.91 -20.68
C GLN A 232 6.23 13.71 -22.16
N ALA A 233 5.76 14.59 -23.03
CA ALA A 233 6.12 14.69 -24.44
C ALA A 233 5.77 16.09 -24.94
N GLU A 234 6.11 16.40 -26.19
CA GLU A 234 5.82 17.69 -26.81
C GLU A 234 4.33 18.06 -26.70
N GLY A 235 4.04 19.08 -25.90
CA GLY A 235 2.67 19.56 -25.63
C GLY A 235 1.79 18.63 -24.79
N VAL A 236 2.29 17.47 -24.36
CA VAL A 236 1.52 16.49 -23.57
C VAL A 236 1.81 16.72 -22.09
N LEU A 237 0.90 17.43 -21.43
CA LEU A 237 0.95 17.67 -19.98
C LEU A 237 0.84 16.33 -19.23
N GLY A 238 1.80 16.07 -18.34
CA GLY A 238 1.82 14.88 -17.47
C GLY A 238 1.32 15.18 -16.06
N SER A 239 1.64 16.36 -15.50
CA SER A 239 1.07 16.78 -14.21
C SER A 239 1.10 18.28 -13.97
N VAL A 240 0.19 18.74 -13.11
CA VAL A 240 0.20 20.08 -12.49
C VAL A 240 0.27 19.90 -10.98
N LYS A 241 1.19 20.59 -10.32
CA LYS A 241 1.33 20.59 -8.86
C LYS A 241 1.42 22.01 -8.34
N ASN A 242 0.87 22.27 -7.17
CA ASN A 242 0.90 23.58 -6.54
C ASN A 242 1.69 23.52 -5.23
N TYR A 243 2.58 24.48 -5.03
CA TYR A 243 3.46 24.55 -3.87
C TYR A 243 3.37 25.90 -3.15
N GLN A 244 3.55 25.88 -1.84
CA GLN A 244 3.78 27.07 -1.02
C GLN A 244 5.05 26.84 -0.18
N TYR A 245 6.14 27.53 -0.54
CA TYR A 245 7.45 27.41 0.11
C TYR A 245 7.95 25.95 0.24
N GLY A 246 7.79 25.18 -0.83
CA GLY A 246 8.23 23.78 -0.94
C GLY A 246 7.20 22.75 -0.44
N ILE A 247 6.09 23.18 0.17
CA ILE A 247 5.02 22.30 0.66
C ILE A 247 3.95 22.18 -0.43
N LEU A 248 3.49 20.97 -0.75
CA LEU A 248 2.36 20.77 -1.66
C LEU A 248 1.08 21.31 -1.03
N VAL A 249 0.37 22.18 -1.75
CA VAL A 249 -0.89 22.79 -1.30
C VAL A 249 -1.86 22.88 -2.46
N GLY A 250 -3.16 23.04 -2.18
CA GLY A 250 -4.16 23.18 -3.25
C GLY A 250 -4.30 21.93 -4.09
N LEU A 251 -4.72 22.09 -5.34
CA LEU A 251 -5.07 21.01 -6.27
C LEU A 251 -3.85 20.53 -7.07
N GLN A 252 -3.70 19.22 -7.21
CA GLN A 252 -2.72 18.53 -8.03
C GLN A 252 -3.48 17.69 -9.05
N GLN A 253 -2.96 17.62 -10.27
CA GLN A 253 -3.59 16.90 -11.37
C GLN A 253 -2.52 16.05 -12.06
N GLN A 254 -2.84 14.79 -12.34
CA GLN A 254 -2.01 13.89 -13.13
C GLN A 254 -2.78 13.39 -14.34
N PHE A 255 -2.11 13.35 -15.49
CA PHE A 255 -2.68 12.99 -16.77
C PHE A 255 -2.00 11.73 -17.31
N SER A 256 -2.78 10.82 -17.88
CA SER A 256 -2.29 9.59 -18.52
C SER A 256 -2.01 9.76 -20.01
N GLY A 257 -2.52 10.83 -20.61
CA GLY A 257 -2.39 11.16 -22.01
C GLY A 257 -2.94 12.57 -22.28
N PRO A 258 -2.96 13.02 -23.55
CA PRO A 258 -3.41 14.36 -23.90
C PRO A 258 -4.82 14.66 -23.37
N GLY A 259 -4.92 15.51 -22.35
CA GLY A 259 -6.18 15.89 -21.69
C GLY A 259 -6.86 14.79 -20.87
N LEU A 260 -6.28 13.59 -20.75
CA LEU A 260 -6.88 12.45 -20.04
C LEU A 260 -6.45 12.45 -18.57
N LEU A 261 -7.28 13.09 -17.73
CA LEU A 261 -7.08 13.14 -16.29
C LEU A 261 -7.13 11.72 -15.70
N ALA A 262 -6.06 11.33 -15.00
CA ALA A 262 -5.93 10.03 -14.36
C ALA A 262 -6.18 10.13 -12.85
N GLN A 263 -5.76 11.24 -12.24
CA GLN A 263 -5.88 11.48 -10.81
C GLN A 263 -5.93 12.97 -10.49
N GLN A 264 -6.69 13.32 -9.45
CA GLN A 264 -6.59 14.58 -8.72
C GLN A 264 -6.33 14.33 -7.25
N GLN A 265 -5.55 15.19 -6.62
CA GLN A 265 -5.39 15.26 -5.17
C GLN A 265 -5.57 16.71 -4.74
N SER A 266 -6.01 16.95 -3.52
CA SER A 266 -6.03 18.29 -2.93
C SER A 266 -5.41 18.24 -1.54
N TYR A 267 -4.59 19.24 -1.22
CA TYR A 267 -3.86 19.35 0.04
C TYR A 267 -4.21 20.66 0.75
N ASP A 268 -4.27 20.61 2.08
CA ASP A 268 -4.42 21.81 2.90
C ASP A 268 -3.11 22.62 3.02
N ALA A 269 -3.15 23.72 3.77
CA ALA A 269 -2.00 24.60 3.96
C ALA A 269 -0.82 23.94 4.72
N ASP A 270 -1.07 22.85 5.44
CA ASP A 270 -0.06 22.09 6.17
C ASP A 270 0.54 20.95 5.30
N GLY A 271 0.05 20.79 4.06
CA GLY A 271 0.47 19.73 3.16
C GLY A 271 -0.13 18.36 3.48
N ARG A 272 -1.30 18.31 4.13
CA ARG A 272 -2.05 17.06 4.33
C ARG A 272 -3.06 16.87 3.20
N GLU A 273 -3.13 15.67 2.66
CA GLU A 273 -4.13 15.31 1.64
C GLU A 273 -5.54 15.33 2.25
N ILE A 274 -6.41 16.18 1.70
CA ILE A 274 -7.81 16.35 2.11
C ILE A 274 -8.79 15.78 1.09
N GLN A 275 -8.35 15.53 -0.13
CA GLN A 275 -9.16 14.89 -1.16
C GLN A 275 -8.27 14.13 -2.16
N ARG A 276 -8.77 12.99 -2.64
CA ARG A 276 -8.22 12.27 -3.78
C ARG A 276 -9.33 11.75 -4.67
N ILE A 277 -9.18 11.93 -5.98
CA ILE A 277 -10.10 11.47 -7.02
C ILE A 277 -9.29 10.71 -8.06
N ASP A 278 -9.59 9.43 -8.27
CA ASP A 278 -8.99 8.60 -9.32
C ASP A 278 -10.01 8.37 -10.45
N TYR A 279 -9.57 8.36 -11.70
CA TYR A 279 -10.45 8.28 -12.86
C TYR A 279 -10.33 6.96 -13.63
N HIS A 280 -11.45 6.49 -14.16
CA HIS A 280 -11.49 5.44 -15.17
C HIS A 280 -10.93 5.95 -16.51
N LYS A 281 -10.54 5.05 -17.41
CA LYS A 281 -10.05 5.40 -18.75
C LYS A 281 -11.04 6.19 -19.60
N ASN A 282 -12.33 6.12 -19.29
CA ASN A 282 -13.38 6.88 -19.97
C ASN A 282 -13.62 8.28 -19.38
N GLY A 283 -12.86 8.69 -18.37
CA GLY A 283 -12.95 10.01 -17.72
C GLY A 283 -13.97 10.09 -16.59
N ASN A 284 -14.71 9.02 -16.29
CA ASN A 284 -15.59 8.99 -15.11
C ASN A 284 -14.77 8.76 -13.84
N VAL A 285 -15.23 9.30 -12.71
CA VAL A 285 -14.64 9.03 -11.40
C VAL A 285 -14.72 7.53 -11.11
N SER A 286 -13.62 6.96 -10.64
CA SER A 286 -13.52 5.57 -10.20
C SER A 286 -13.52 5.46 -8.67
N THR A 287 -12.79 6.35 -8.00
CA THR A 287 -12.71 6.43 -6.55
C THR A 287 -12.61 7.89 -6.15
N GLN A 288 -13.33 8.29 -5.11
CA GLN A 288 -13.20 9.59 -4.46
C GLN A 288 -13.02 9.36 -2.96
N THR A 289 -12.01 9.97 -2.35
CA THR A 289 -11.79 9.98 -0.91
C THR A 289 -11.72 11.42 -0.43
N ASP A 290 -12.57 11.79 0.51
CA ASP A 290 -12.55 13.09 1.19
C ASP A 290 -12.14 12.88 2.64
N THR A 291 -11.19 13.67 3.14
CA THR A 291 -10.65 13.57 4.50
C THR A 291 -10.67 14.92 5.20
N GLN A 292 -11.27 14.96 6.40
CA GLN A 292 -11.24 16.08 7.31
C GLN A 292 -10.41 15.71 8.54
N TYR A 293 -9.32 16.44 8.77
CA TYR A 293 -8.50 16.30 9.98
C TYR A 293 -9.16 17.04 11.16
N LEU A 294 -9.19 16.38 12.32
CA LEU A 294 -9.71 16.93 13.58
C LEU A 294 -8.54 17.21 14.55
N ALA A 295 -8.82 17.80 15.71
CA ALA A 295 -7.83 17.96 16.77
C ALA A 295 -7.26 16.62 17.24
N GLU A 296 -8.12 15.61 17.34
CA GLU A 296 -7.77 14.22 17.65
C GLU A 296 -8.36 13.33 16.54
N GLY A 297 -7.51 12.85 15.63
CA GLY A 297 -7.93 11.96 14.54
C GLY A 297 -8.48 12.67 13.30
N SER A 298 -9.37 11.99 12.59
CA SER A 298 -9.90 12.39 11.28
C SER A 298 -11.24 11.71 10.96
N VAL A 299 -11.98 12.34 10.05
CA VAL A 299 -13.17 11.79 9.39
C VAL A 299 -12.87 11.61 7.91
N SER A 300 -13.14 10.44 7.35
CA SER A 300 -12.95 10.18 5.93
C SER A 300 -14.17 9.51 5.29
N ILE A 301 -14.44 9.85 4.04
CA ILE A 301 -15.46 9.21 3.21
C ILE A 301 -14.79 8.76 1.91
N GLU A 302 -14.75 7.45 1.66
CA GLU A 302 -14.34 6.85 0.40
C GLU A 302 -15.58 6.37 -0.37
N GLN A 303 -15.66 6.70 -1.64
CA GLN A 303 -16.70 6.27 -2.57
C GLN A 303 -16.05 5.65 -3.79
N ARG A 304 -16.52 4.48 -4.22
CA ARG A 304 -16.08 3.85 -5.48
C ARG A 304 -17.25 3.78 -6.44
N PHE A 305 -16.92 3.98 -7.71
CA PHE A 305 -17.88 4.06 -8.79
C PHE A 305 -17.51 3.10 -9.91
N THR A 306 -18.52 2.51 -10.52
CA THR A 306 -18.39 1.73 -11.75
C THR A 306 -18.00 2.63 -12.93
N ALA A 307 -17.59 2.04 -14.06
CA ALA A 307 -17.24 2.81 -15.26
C ALA A 307 -18.42 3.62 -15.83
N ASP A 308 -19.66 3.22 -15.57
CA ASP A 308 -20.89 3.95 -15.89
C ASP A 308 -21.32 4.96 -14.80
N ALA A 309 -20.39 5.34 -13.91
CA ALA A 309 -20.57 6.35 -12.87
C ALA A 309 -21.62 6.01 -11.80
N LYS A 310 -21.88 4.72 -11.55
CA LYS A 310 -22.77 4.27 -10.47
C LYS A 310 -21.98 3.98 -9.20
N LEU A 311 -22.47 4.43 -8.05
CA LEU A 311 -21.86 4.13 -6.75
C LEU A 311 -21.94 2.63 -6.50
N SER A 312 -20.80 1.98 -6.26
CA SER A 312 -20.70 0.55 -5.94
C SER A 312 -20.28 0.29 -4.51
N TYR A 313 -19.60 1.25 -3.89
CA TYR A 313 -19.09 1.12 -2.52
C TYR A 313 -18.97 2.48 -1.85
N LYS A 314 -19.28 2.53 -0.55
CA LYS A 314 -19.06 3.68 0.31
C LYS A 314 -18.47 3.23 1.65
N TYR A 315 -17.41 3.90 2.09
CA TYR A 315 -16.77 3.67 3.37
C TYR A 315 -16.59 4.97 4.12
N GLN A 316 -17.16 5.03 5.32
CA GLN A 316 -17.07 6.18 6.21
C GLN A 316 -16.28 5.75 7.43
N ARG A 317 -15.34 6.60 7.89
CA ARG A 317 -14.52 6.32 9.06
C ARG A 317 -14.38 7.57 9.91
N ASN A 318 -14.50 7.41 11.22
CA ASN A 318 -14.17 8.42 12.21
C ASN A 318 -13.18 7.81 13.21
N THR A 319 -11.90 8.19 13.10
CA THR A 319 -10.83 7.60 13.92
C THR A 319 -10.90 8.06 15.37
N ALA A 320 -11.39 9.28 15.64
CA ALA A 320 -11.59 9.81 16.99
C ALA A 320 -12.64 9.00 17.79
N LYS A 321 -13.66 8.49 17.10
CA LYS A 321 -14.76 7.73 17.71
C LYS A 321 -14.59 6.21 17.62
N ASN A 322 -13.48 5.72 17.07
CA ASN A 322 -13.30 4.32 16.67
C ASN A 322 -14.57 3.75 15.96
N TRP A 323 -15.06 4.50 14.97
CA TRP A 323 -16.31 4.20 14.27
C TRP A 323 -16.07 4.06 12.76
N SER A 324 -16.76 3.11 12.14
CA SER A 324 -16.76 2.99 10.68
C SER A 324 -18.05 2.37 10.14
N LEU A 325 -18.37 2.68 8.88
CA LEU A 325 -19.52 2.18 8.15
C LEU A 325 -19.12 1.83 6.71
N ARG A 326 -19.30 0.58 6.32
CA ARG A 326 -19.09 0.04 4.97
C ARG A 326 -20.42 -0.30 4.33
N GLU A 327 -20.60 0.12 3.08
CA GLU A 327 -21.83 -0.09 2.30
C GLU A 327 -21.45 -0.51 0.87
N SER A 328 -22.12 -1.53 0.34
CA SER A 328 -21.95 -1.99 -1.05
C SER A 328 -23.28 -1.98 -1.78
N PHE A 329 -23.26 -1.59 -3.05
CA PHE A 329 -24.45 -1.35 -3.86
C PHE A 329 -24.42 -2.19 -5.14
N ASN A 330 -25.59 -2.64 -5.61
CA ASN A 330 -25.72 -3.26 -6.93
C ASN A 330 -25.83 -2.20 -8.05
N THR A 331 -25.98 -2.65 -9.29
CA THR A 331 -26.10 -1.78 -10.47
C THR A 331 -27.36 -0.91 -10.51
N ASP A 332 -28.36 -1.22 -9.69
CA ASP A 332 -29.59 -0.43 -9.56
C ASP A 332 -29.52 0.56 -8.39
N GLY A 333 -28.39 0.58 -7.66
CA GLY A 333 -28.16 1.43 -6.50
C GLY A 333 -28.73 0.87 -5.20
N GLU A 334 -29.17 -0.40 -5.18
CA GLU A 334 -29.71 -1.04 -3.99
C GLU A 334 -28.58 -1.54 -3.07
N LEU A 335 -28.77 -1.37 -1.77
CA LEU A 335 -27.82 -1.79 -0.75
C LEU A 335 -27.79 -3.33 -0.63
N THR A 336 -26.64 -3.92 -0.95
CA THR A 336 -26.42 -5.38 -0.93
C THR A 336 -25.58 -5.86 0.25
N ALA A 337 -24.76 -4.98 0.82
CA ALA A 337 -24.04 -5.23 2.06
C ALA A 337 -23.91 -3.96 2.89
N ARG A 338 -23.97 -4.11 4.21
CA ARG A 338 -23.80 -3.02 5.18
C ARG A 338 -23.13 -3.57 6.43
N GLU A 339 -22.08 -2.90 6.87
CA GLU A 339 -21.40 -3.22 8.11
C GLU A 339 -21.05 -1.92 8.84
N GLU A 340 -21.51 -1.80 10.08
CA GLU A 340 -21.17 -0.69 10.96
C GLU A 340 -20.46 -1.21 12.21
N MET A 341 -19.36 -0.56 12.55
CA MET A 341 -18.46 -0.93 13.64
C MET A 341 -18.29 0.26 14.57
N LEU A 342 -18.42 0.03 15.88
CA LEU A 342 -18.11 0.98 16.93
C LEU A 342 -17.26 0.26 17.98
N ASN A 343 -16.08 0.79 18.30
CA ASN A 343 -15.15 0.17 19.23
C ASN A 343 -14.85 -1.30 18.88
N ASP A 344 -14.60 -1.58 17.60
CA ASP A 344 -14.32 -2.92 17.06
C ASP A 344 -15.46 -3.95 17.25
N GLN A 345 -16.69 -3.49 17.52
CA GLN A 345 -17.89 -4.32 17.64
C GLN A 345 -18.96 -3.91 16.63
N TYR A 346 -19.72 -4.89 16.13
CA TYR A 346 -20.88 -4.62 15.28
C TYR A 346 -21.91 -3.74 15.99
N GLN A 347 -22.41 -2.75 15.26
CA GLN A 347 -23.40 -1.79 15.73
C GLN A 347 -24.38 -1.45 14.61
N GLY A 348 -25.65 -1.25 14.93
CA GLY A 348 -26.66 -0.87 13.94
C GLY A 348 -26.98 -1.98 12.93
N LEU A 349 -27.50 -1.59 11.77
CA LEU A 349 -27.95 -2.51 10.73
C LEU A 349 -26.78 -3.25 10.05
N TYR A 350 -26.92 -4.55 9.92
CA TYR A 350 -25.98 -5.43 9.23
C TYR A 350 -26.70 -6.12 8.07
N ILE A 351 -26.08 -6.04 6.88
CA ILE A 351 -26.57 -6.68 5.66
C ILE A 351 -25.42 -7.47 5.05
N ALA A 352 -25.67 -8.75 4.75
CA ALA A 352 -24.69 -9.60 4.10
C ALA A 352 -25.36 -10.66 3.22
N LYS A 353 -24.61 -11.18 2.27
CA LYS A 353 -25.01 -12.35 1.48
C LYS A 353 -24.83 -13.62 2.30
N ALA A 354 -25.90 -14.38 2.46
CA ALA A 354 -25.90 -15.70 3.07
C ALA A 354 -25.26 -16.73 2.12
N TRP A 355 -24.94 -17.91 2.67
CA TRP A 355 -24.29 -19.02 1.96
C TRP A 355 -25.08 -19.53 0.75
N ASN A 356 -26.42 -19.47 0.82
CA ASN A 356 -27.33 -19.84 -0.25
C ASN A 356 -27.53 -18.73 -1.30
N GLY A 357 -26.90 -17.56 -1.10
CA GLY A 357 -26.97 -16.41 -1.98
C GLY A 357 -28.02 -15.35 -1.60
N ASP A 358 -28.87 -15.62 -0.62
CA ASP A 358 -29.89 -14.69 -0.15
C ASP A 358 -29.29 -13.52 0.64
N ILE A 359 -30.05 -12.43 0.78
CA ILE A 359 -29.63 -11.29 1.60
C ILE A 359 -30.16 -11.46 3.02
N LYS A 360 -29.24 -11.53 3.98
CA LYS A 360 -29.49 -11.51 5.41
C LYS A 360 -29.46 -10.08 5.93
N ARG A 361 -30.44 -9.71 6.74
CA ARG A 361 -30.57 -8.41 7.41
C ARG A 361 -30.83 -8.63 8.90
N LEU A 362 -30.02 -8.01 9.74
CA LEU A 362 -30.24 -7.97 11.19
C LEU A 362 -29.58 -6.73 11.79
N SER A 363 -29.86 -6.37 13.03
CA SER A 363 -29.15 -5.28 13.70
C SER A 363 -28.34 -5.75 14.89
N TYR A 364 -27.33 -4.98 15.25
CA TYR A 364 -26.47 -5.21 16.41
C TYR A 364 -26.52 -4.04 17.37
N VAL A 365 -26.39 -4.33 18.66
CA VAL A 365 -26.12 -3.36 19.71
C VAL A 365 -24.97 -3.90 20.55
N ASN A 366 -23.84 -3.18 20.60
CA ASN A 366 -22.63 -3.59 21.31
C ASN A 366 -22.18 -5.03 20.97
N GLY A 367 -22.12 -5.34 19.67
CA GLY A 367 -21.70 -6.65 19.15
C GLY A 367 -22.72 -7.78 19.30
N LYS A 368 -23.90 -7.55 19.90
CA LYS A 368 -24.94 -8.57 20.07
C LYS A 368 -26.11 -8.34 19.11
N MET A 369 -26.61 -9.42 18.50
CA MET A 369 -27.80 -9.36 17.65
C MET A 369 -28.99 -8.79 18.42
N HIS A 370 -29.67 -7.80 17.86
CA HIS A 370 -30.75 -7.06 18.50
C HIS A 370 -31.69 -6.47 17.44
N GLY A 371 -33.00 -6.66 17.59
CA GLY A 371 -34.01 -6.19 16.65
C GLY A 371 -34.42 -7.25 15.62
N ASP A 372 -35.02 -6.80 14.53
CA ASP A 372 -35.58 -7.66 13.48
C ASP A 372 -34.48 -8.44 12.73
N TYR A 373 -34.77 -9.71 12.47
CA TYR A 373 -34.00 -10.60 11.61
C TYR A 373 -34.81 -10.94 10.37
N ARG A 374 -34.18 -10.86 9.19
CA ARG A 374 -34.75 -11.31 7.92
C ARG A 374 -33.68 -11.95 7.04
N GLU A 375 -33.99 -13.08 6.43
CA GLU A 375 -33.15 -13.77 5.45
C GLU A 375 -34.04 -14.42 4.40
N GLY A 376 -33.59 -14.45 3.14
CA GLY A 376 -34.39 -14.97 2.03
C GLY A 376 -35.34 -13.95 1.41
N SER A 377 -36.27 -14.43 0.59
CA SER A 377 -37.25 -13.61 -0.13
C SER A 377 -38.66 -14.18 -0.01
N GLU A 378 -39.64 -13.29 0.11
CA GLU A 378 -41.05 -13.67 0.01
C GLU A 378 -41.39 -14.12 -1.42
N ASP A 379 -40.72 -13.57 -2.45
CA ASP A 379 -40.93 -13.92 -3.85
C ASP A 379 -40.50 -15.36 -4.16
N SER A 380 -39.43 -15.84 -3.52
CA SER A 380 -38.97 -17.23 -3.66
C SER A 380 -39.74 -18.21 -2.74
N ASN A 381 -40.67 -17.70 -1.93
CA ASN A 381 -41.39 -18.43 -0.89
C ASN A 381 -40.44 -19.19 0.07
N SER A 382 -39.24 -18.65 0.27
CA SER A 382 -38.19 -19.22 1.12
C SER A 382 -37.55 -18.12 1.94
N PHE A 383 -37.90 -18.02 3.21
CA PHE A 383 -37.43 -16.96 4.09
C PHE A 383 -37.44 -17.34 5.57
N VAL A 384 -36.61 -16.65 6.34
CA VAL A 384 -36.60 -16.70 7.80
C VAL A 384 -36.81 -15.30 8.34
N ARG A 385 -37.74 -15.15 9.29
CA ARG A 385 -37.93 -13.89 10.02
C ARG A 385 -38.16 -14.13 11.51
N GLY A 386 -37.71 -13.18 12.31
CA GLY A 386 -37.88 -13.22 13.76
C GLY A 386 -37.25 -12.00 14.40
N GLN A 387 -37.08 -12.05 15.72
CA GLN A 387 -36.46 -10.97 16.48
C GLN A 387 -35.39 -11.51 17.42
N TYR A 388 -34.31 -10.73 17.55
CA TYR A 388 -33.29 -10.93 18.56
C TYR A 388 -33.37 -9.86 19.64
N GLN A 389 -33.00 -10.22 20.85
CA GLN A 389 -32.77 -9.27 21.93
C GLN A 389 -31.50 -9.67 22.69
N HIS A 390 -30.48 -8.83 22.64
CA HIS A 390 -29.18 -9.07 23.29
C HIS A 390 -28.56 -10.44 22.99
N GLY A 391 -28.70 -10.91 21.75
CA GLY A 391 -28.11 -12.15 21.25
C GLY A 391 -29.02 -13.39 21.32
N VAL A 392 -30.21 -13.31 21.92
CA VAL A 392 -31.15 -14.45 21.99
C VAL A 392 -32.39 -14.22 21.13
N LYS A 393 -32.96 -15.31 20.59
CA LYS A 393 -34.23 -15.29 19.85
C LYS A 393 -35.37 -14.92 20.79
N VAL A 394 -36.24 -13.99 20.41
CA VAL A 394 -37.43 -13.62 21.19
C VAL A 394 -38.66 -13.56 20.29
N GLY A 395 -39.85 -13.74 20.88
CA GLY A 395 -41.11 -13.64 20.16
C GLY A 395 -41.30 -14.75 19.13
N GLN A 396 -42.09 -14.47 18.09
CA GLN A 396 -42.39 -15.43 17.04
C GLN A 396 -41.28 -15.45 15.98
N TRP A 397 -40.82 -16.65 15.65
CA TRP A 397 -39.91 -16.96 14.57
C TRP A 397 -40.65 -17.76 13.50
N LEU A 398 -40.46 -17.38 12.25
CA LEU A 398 -41.07 -18.02 11.10
C LEU A 398 -39.98 -18.42 10.12
N ASN A 399 -39.85 -19.72 9.87
CA ASN A 399 -39.00 -20.29 8.85
C ASN A 399 -39.89 -20.95 7.80
N LYS A 400 -39.90 -20.37 6.60
CA LYS A 400 -40.68 -20.86 5.47
C LYS A 400 -39.75 -21.37 4.40
N THR A 401 -40.00 -22.58 3.94
CA THR A 401 -39.40 -23.15 2.73
C THR A 401 -40.52 -23.41 1.70
N ARG A 402 -40.15 -23.97 0.54
CA ARG A 402 -41.12 -24.39 -0.47
C ARG A 402 -42.14 -25.40 0.07
N ASP A 403 -41.71 -26.29 0.96
CA ASP A 403 -42.48 -27.47 1.34
C ASP A 403 -43.09 -27.36 2.74
N ILE A 404 -42.45 -26.59 3.64
CA ILE A 404 -42.85 -26.47 5.04
C ILE A 404 -42.81 -25.03 5.55
N THR A 405 -43.65 -24.75 6.54
CA THR A 405 -43.64 -23.55 7.35
C THR A 405 -43.50 -23.97 8.81
N LEU A 406 -42.37 -23.61 9.41
CA LEU A 406 -42.10 -23.78 10.84
C LEU A 406 -42.31 -22.44 11.55
N THR A 407 -43.23 -22.42 12.51
CA THR A 407 -43.43 -21.33 13.47
C THR A 407 -42.91 -21.74 14.83
N GLU A 408 -42.03 -20.93 15.38
CA GLU A 408 -41.49 -21.09 16.73
C GLU A 408 -41.80 -19.86 17.60
N HIS A 409 -41.90 -20.03 18.91
CA HIS A 409 -42.15 -18.95 19.86
C HIS A 409 -41.14 -19.02 21.01
N PHE A 410 -40.51 -17.88 21.32
CA PHE A 410 -39.48 -17.74 22.34
C PHE A 410 -39.87 -16.69 23.39
N ASN A 411 -39.54 -16.95 24.65
CA ASN A 411 -39.66 -15.97 25.73
C ASN A 411 -38.50 -14.96 25.71
N GLN A 412 -38.51 -14.02 26.66
CA GLN A 412 -37.50 -12.96 26.77
C GLN A 412 -36.09 -13.47 27.17
N GLN A 413 -36.00 -14.71 27.63
CA GLN A 413 -34.75 -15.38 28.01
C GLN A 413 -34.16 -16.21 26.86
N GLY A 414 -34.82 -16.28 25.69
CA GLY A 414 -34.36 -17.09 24.57
C GLY A 414 -34.84 -18.54 24.58
N GLN A 415 -35.79 -18.87 25.44
CA GLN A 415 -36.28 -20.23 25.63
C GLN A 415 -37.56 -20.47 24.85
N LEU A 416 -37.77 -21.69 24.34
CA LEU A 416 -39.02 -22.09 23.71
C LEU A 416 -40.19 -21.93 24.70
N ALA A 417 -41.22 -21.22 24.25
CA ALA A 417 -42.40 -20.92 25.05
C ALA A 417 -43.62 -20.73 24.15
N GLY A 418 -44.71 -21.44 24.45
CA GLY A 418 -45.94 -21.44 23.65
C GLY A 418 -45.93 -22.50 22.55
N GLU A 419 -46.85 -22.33 21.59
CA GLU A 419 -47.05 -23.22 20.46
C GLU A 419 -45.85 -23.20 19.50
N GLN A 420 -45.41 -24.36 19.04
CA GLN A 420 -44.45 -24.55 17.95
C GLN A 420 -45.14 -25.43 16.93
N LYS A 421 -45.10 -25.02 15.66
CA LYS A 421 -45.93 -25.63 14.64
C LYS A 421 -45.19 -25.76 13.33
N GLU A 422 -45.16 -26.97 12.79
CA GLU A 422 -44.68 -27.25 11.44
C GLU A 422 -45.86 -27.68 10.56
N VAL A 423 -46.06 -26.94 9.48
CA VAL A 423 -47.16 -27.12 8.53
C VAL A 423 -46.59 -27.29 7.13
N THR A 424 -47.01 -28.32 6.41
CA THR A 424 -46.65 -28.51 5.00
C THR A 424 -47.38 -27.52 4.09
N ALA A 425 -46.93 -27.40 2.84
CA ALA A 425 -47.50 -26.48 1.86
C ALA A 425 -49.00 -26.72 1.57
N ASP A 426 -49.50 -27.94 1.74
CA ASP A 426 -50.92 -28.32 1.61
C ASP A 426 -51.78 -28.01 2.86
N GLY A 427 -51.16 -27.49 3.92
CA GLY A 427 -51.83 -27.17 5.19
C GLY A 427 -51.83 -28.30 6.22
N THR A 428 -51.22 -29.46 5.93
CA THR A 428 -51.12 -30.57 6.88
C THR A 428 -50.20 -30.20 8.05
N VAL A 429 -50.69 -30.36 9.30
CA VAL A 429 -49.88 -30.12 10.50
C VAL A 429 -49.05 -31.36 10.80
N MET A 430 -47.76 -31.27 10.50
CA MET A 430 -46.78 -32.34 10.70
C MET A 430 -46.31 -32.41 12.15
N ARG A 431 -46.15 -31.25 12.78
CA ARG A 431 -45.70 -31.12 14.15
C ARG A 431 -46.48 -30.02 14.85
N LEU A 432 -46.99 -30.32 16.04
CA LEU A 432 -47.57 -29.36 16.97
C LEU A 432 -47.05 -29.68 18.37
N GLU A 433 -46.38 -28.72 18.98
CA GLU A 433 -45.75 -28.87 20.29
C GLU A 433 -46.01 -27.61 21.10
N PHE A 434 -46.20 -27.73 22.40
CA PHE A 434 -46.28 -26.58 23.29
C PHE A 434 -45.13 -26.62 24.28
N TYR A 435 -44.48 -25.49 24.52
CA TYR A 435 -43.35 -25.39 25.44
C TYR A 435 -43.61 -24.39 26.57
N LYS A 436 -42.98 -24.63 27.71
CA LYS A 436 -42.85 -23.69 28.82
C LYS A 436 -41.41 -23.76 29.33
N ASN A 437 -40.62 -22.73 29.03
CA ASN A 437 -39.21 -22.62 29.41
C ASN A 437 -38.41 -23.85 28.94
N ASP A 438 -38.40 -24.11 27.63
CA ASP A 438 -37.72 -25.23 26.95
C ASP A 438 -38.27 -26.64 27.26
N LYS A 439 -39.31 -26.77 28.07
CA LYS A 439 -39.94 -28.07 28.38
C LYS A 439 -41.29 -28.21 27.68
N LEU A 440 -41.54 -29.37 27.08
CA LEU A 440 -42.85 -29.70 26.53
C LEU A 440 -43.95 -29.59 27.62
N HIS A 441 -44.99 -28.82 27.33
CA HIS A 441 -46.05 -28.48 28.27
C HIS A 441 -47.31 -28.05 27.52
N GLY A 442 -48.22 -28.99 27.29
CA GLY A 442 -49.43 -28.82 26.50
C GLY A 442 -49.61 -29.95 25.50
N ASP A 443 -50.43 -29.71 24.48
CA ASP A 443 -50.76 -30.74 23.50
C ASP A 443 -49.53 -31.06 22.62
N TYR A 444 -49.51 -32.29 22.10
CA TYR A 444 -48.42 -32.80 21.28
C TYR A 444 -48.98 -33.60 20.11
N LEU A 445 -48.45 -33.34 18.92
CA LEU A 445 -48.73 -34.09 17.71
C LEU A 445 -47.45 -34.16 16.86
N ARG A 446 -47.14 -35.35 16.40
CA ARG A 446 -46.12 -35.61 15.39
C ARG A 446 -46.65 -36.59 14.35
N ARG A 447 -46.44 -36.27 13.08
CA ARG A 447 -46.77 -37.12 11.93
C ARG A 447 -45.52 -37.44 11.12
N ASN A 448 -45.57 -38.55 10.38
CA ASN A 448 -44.59 -38.86 9.34
C ASN A 448 -44.96 -38.15 8.02
N PHE A 449 -44.09 -38.23 7.02
CA PHE A 449 -44.31 -37.63 5.69
C PHE A 449 -45.56 -38.13 4.97
N ASP A 450 -46.05 -39.33 5.30
CA ASP A 450 -47.30 -39.90 4.78
C ASP A 450 -48.55 -39.37 5.51
N GLY A 451 -48.36 -38.45 6.47
CA GLY A 451 -49.44 -37.84 7.27
C GLY A 451 -49.97 -38.74 8.39
N GLN A 452 -49.40 -39.93 8.60
CA GLN A 452 -49.78 -40.84 9.67
C GLN A 452 -49.27 -40.34 11.03
N ILE A 453 -50.07 -40.55 12.09
CA ILE A 453 -49.70 -40.14 13.44
C ILE A 453 -48.57 -41.03 13.95
N GLN A 454 -47.43 -40.42 14.25
CA GLN A 454 -46.34 -41.07 14.98
C GLN A 454 -46.56 -40.97 16.48
N ALA A 455 -47.04 -39.81 16.95
CA ALA A 455 -47.29 -39.59 18.36
C ALA A 455 -48.32 -38.47 18.55
N LYS A 456 -49.24 -38.66 19.49
CA LYS A 456 -50.24 -37.67 19.86
C LYS A 456 -50.60 -37.81 21.32
N GLY A 457 -50.60 -36.72 22.07
CA GLY A 457 -50.97 -36.72 23.48
C GLY A 457 -50.74 -35.37 24.12
N ARG A 458 -50.44 -35.37 25.42
CA ARG A 458 -50.18 -34.14 26.17
C ARG A 458 -48.96 -34.30 27.06
N TYR A 459 -48.13 -33.26 27.12
CA TYR A 459 -47.04 -33.15 28.08
C TYR A 459 -47.38 -32.20 29.23
N VAL A 460 -46.85 -32.49 30.42
CA VAL A 460 -46.80 -31.59 31.56
C VAL A 460 -45.36 -31.53 32.06
N ASN A 461 -44.69 -30.39 31.86
CA ASN A 461 -43.33 -30.14 32.37
C ASN A 461 -42.30 -31.18 31.88
N GLY A 462 -42.41 -31.59 30.62
CA GLY A 462 -41.53 -32.56 29.96
C GLY A 462 -41.97 -34.02 30.12
N GLN A 463 -42.99 -34.31 30.92
CA GLN A 463 -43.50 -35.67 31.13
C GLN A 463 -44.81 -35.92 30.38
N ARG A 464 -44.97 -37.10 29.77
CA ARG A 464 -46.22 -37.51 29.14
C ARG A 464 -47.33 -37.64 30.19
N GLU A 465 -48.51 -37.14 29.89
CA GLU A 465 -49.66 -37.12 30.79
C GLU A 465 -50.96 -37.38 30.02
N GLY A 466 -51.90 -38.12 30.62
CA GLY A 466 -53.23 -38.36 30.06
C GLY A 466 -53.20 -39.34 28.89
N ALA A 467 -54.18 -39.24 27.98
CA ALA A 467 -54.32 -40.15 26.86
C ALA A 467 -53.25 -39.93 25.78
N TRP A 468 -52.69 -41.03 25.26
CA TRP A 468 -51.64 -41.04 24.26
C TRP A 468 -51.92 -42.01 23.11
N GLN A 469 -51.53 -41.60 21.91
CA GLN A 469 -51.40 -42.44 20.72
C GLN A 469 -49.92 -42.45 20.31
N LEU A 470 -49.32 -43.61 20.12
CA LEU A 470 -47.89 -43.76 19.81
C LEU A 470 -47.69 -44.85 18.77
N GLN A 471 -47.03 -44.52 17.67
CA GLN A 471 -46.60 -45.51 16.70
C GLN A 471 -45.43 -46.30 17.30
N ASP A 472 -45.48 -47.62 17.16
CA ASP A 472 -44.41 -48.51 17.55
C ASP A 472 -43.19 -48.32 16.64
N GLU A 473 -42.07 -47.89 17.21
CA GLU A 473 -40.82 -47.63 16.50
C GLU A 473 -40.04 -48.93 16.18
N ASN A 474 -40.40 -50.06 16.81
CA ASN A 474 -39.66 -51.32 16.69
C ASN A 474 -40.28 -52.32 15.71
N SER A 475 -41.40 -51.97 15.09
CA SER A 475 -42.11 -52.87 14.17
C SER A 475 -41.66 -52.65 12.73
N TYR A 476 -40.85 -53.58 12.21
CA TYR A 476 -40.32 -53.53 10.83
C TYR A 476 -41.31 -54.00 9.75
N SER A 477 -42.36 -54.74 10.13
CA SER A 477 -43.28 -55.39 9.18
C SER A 477 -44.72 -54.90 9.24
N GLU A 478 -45.18 -54.33 10.37
CA GLU A 478 -46.57 -53.92 10.56
C GLU A 478 -46.67 -52.60 11.35
N LEU A 479 -47.48 -51.65 10.89
CA LEU A 479 -47.72 -50.42 11.64
C LEU A 479 -48.60 -50.74 12.86
N LYS A 480 -48.03 -50.58 14.06
CA LYS A 480 -48.75 -50.69 15.34
C LYS A 480 -48.93 -49.31 15.96
N LEU A 481 -50.17 -48.89 16.18
CA LEU A 481 -50.50 -47.65 16.87
C LEU A 481 -51.05 -47.97 18.26
N TRP A 482 -50.26 -47.69 19.29
CA TRP A 482 -50.59 -47.87 20.68
C TRP A 482 -51.47 -46.75 21.20
N HIS A 483 -52.56 -47.10 21.87
CA HIS A 483 -53.45 -46.21 22.59
C HIS A 483 -53.41 -46.54 24.08
N GLY A 484 -53.13 -45.57 24.92
CA GLY A 484 -53.15 -45.76 26.36
C GLY A 484 -53.10 -44.45 27.12
N SER A 485 -52.71 -44.50 28.39
CA SER A 485 -52.55 -43.30 29.20
C SER A 485 -51.21 -43.27 29.91
N TYR A 486 -50.70 -42.07 30.13
CA TYR A 486 -49.54 -41.80 30.96
C TYR A 486 -49.93 -41.02 32.22
N LYS A 487 -49.16 -41.23 33.29
CA LYS A 487 -49.21 -40.41 34.50
C LYS A 487 -47.80 -40.12 34.98
N ALA A 488 -47.44 -38.85 35.07
CA ALA A 488 -46.09 -38.39 35.42
C ALA A 488 -44.98 -39.06 34.59
N GLY A 489 -45.27 -39.38 33.31
CA GLY A 489 -44.33 -40.03 32.39
C GLY A 489 -44.32 -41.56 32.41
N HIS A 490 -45.09 -42.22 33.28
CA HIS A 490 -45.21 -43.69 33.30
C HIS A 490 -46.47 -44.16 32.57
N GLU A 491 -46.39 -45.23 31.77
CA GLU A 491 -47.55 -45.90 31.19
C GLU A 491 -48.48 -46.38 32.32
N VAL A 492 -49.76 -46.06 32.29
CA VAL A 492 -50.72 -46.49 33.30
C VAL A 492 -51.97 -47.05 32.66
N GLY A 493 -52.60 -48.01 33.34
CA GLY A 493 -53.86 -48.57 32.91
C GLY A 493 -53.76 -49.43 31.65
N LYS A 494 -54.86 -49.48 30.90
CA LYS A 494 -55.00 -50.35 29.72
C LYS A 494 -54.35 -49.69 28.50
N TRP A 495 -53.51 -50.45 27.80
CA TRP A 495 -52.84 -50.08 26.56
C TRP A 495 -53.24 -51.01 25.42
N GLN A 496 -53.62 -50.48 24.27
CA GLN A 496 -54.14 -51.24 23.14
C GLN A 496 -53.39 -50.86 21.86
N ALA A 497 -52.78 -51.84 21.18
CA ALA A 497 -52.17 -51.63 19.87
C ALA A 497 -53.18 -51.93 18.76
N PHE A 498 -53.18 -51.10 17.72
CA PHE A 498 -54.04 -51.27 16.55
C PHE A 498 -53.22 -51.29 15.26
N SER A 499 -53.64 -52.07 14.28
CA SER A 499 -53.10 -52.02 12.90
C SER A 499 -53.51 -50.73 12.20
N ALA A 500 -52.91 -50.44 11.04
CA ALA A 500 -53.32 -49.32 10.19
C ALA A 500 -54.82 -49.38 9.79
N ASN A 501 -55.38 -50.58 9.68
CA ASN A 501 -56.79 -50.82 9.35
C ASN A 501 -57.71 -50.84 10.60
N GLY A 502 -57.16 -50.58 11.80
CA GLY A 502 -57.92 -50.49 13.04
C GLY A 502 -58.17 -51.84 13.75
N HIS A 503 -57.51 -52.92 13.33
CA HIS A 503 -57.62 -54.21 14.01
C HIS A 503 -56.80 -54.21 15.29
N LEU A 504 -57.33 -54.78 16.38
CA LEU A 504 -56.59 -54.90 17.64
C LEU A 504 -55.43 -55.88 17.45
N LEU A 505 -54.19 -55.42 17.66
CA LEU A 505 -52.97 -56.21 17.55
C LEU A 505 -52.32 -56.52 18.90
N GLY A 506 -52.69 -55.77 19.94
CA GLY A 506 -52.06 -55.93 21.25
C GLY A 506 -52.89 -55.35 22.38
N LEU A 507 -52.79 -55.96 23.55
CA LEU A 507 -53.41 -55.50 24.78
C LEU A 507 -52.44 -55.67 25.94
N MET A 508 -52.14 -54.60 26.65
CA MET A 508 -51.29 -54.56 27.84
C MET A 508 -52.00 -53.85 28.99
N GLN A 509 -51.61 -54.16 30.22
CA GLN A 509 -52.12 -53.51 31.41
C GLN A 509 -50.94 -53.08 32.27
N TYR A 510 -50.92 -51.82 32.68
CA TYR A 510 -49.89 -51.23 33.53
C TYR A 510 -50.47 -50.81 34.88
N ASP A 511 -49.66 -50.90 35.94
CA ASP A 511 -49.96 -50.27 37.23
C ASP A 511 -49.61 -48.78 37.27
N GLU A 512 -49.84 -48.15 38.41
CA GLU A 512 -49.57 -46.71 38.63
C GLU A 512 -48.07 -46.36 38.63
N GLN A 513 -47.17 -47.34 38.62
CA GLN A 513 -45.73 -47.17 38.60
C GLN A 513 -45.12 -47.45 37.21
N GLY A 514 -45.92 -47.77 36.20
CA GLY A 514 -45.41 -48.10 34.86
C GLY A 514 -44.97 -49.55 34.70
N ARG A 515 -45.36 -50.45 35.60
CA ARG A 515 -45.00 -51.87 35.50
C ARG A 515 -46.14 -52.63 34.83
N ILE A 516 -45.80 -53.55 33.92
CA ILE A 516 -46.79 -54.41 33.26
C ILE A 516 -47.32 -55.40 34.31
N GLN A 517 -48.64 -55.56 34.36
CA GLN A 517 -49.33 -56.46 35.28
C GLN A 517 -50.37 -57.31 34.54
N GLY A 518 -50.51 -58.58 34.93
CA GLY A 518 -51.52 -59.48 34.40
C GLY A 518 -51.21 -59.97 32.99
N LYS A 519 -52.27 -60.29 32.23
CA LYS A 519 -52.14 -60.86 30.88
C LYS A 519 -51.93 -59.79 29.82
N VAL A 520 -50.84 -59.93 29.07
CA VAL A 520 -50.60 -59.26 27.79
C VAL A 520 -51.07 -60.17 26.68
N TYR A 521 -51.73 -59.61 25.66
CA TYR A 521 -52.21 -60.35 24.49
C TYR A 521 -51.64 -59.73 23.23
N SER A 522 -51.27 -60.57 22.25
CA SER A 522 -50.88 -60.18 20.90
C SER A 522 -51.75 -60.92 19.88
N PHE A 523 -52.25 -60.20 18.89
CA PHE A 523 -53.18 -60.71 17.87
C PHE A 523 -52.60 -60.48 16.47
N ASN A 524 -52.95 -61.36 15.53
CA ASN A 524 -52.70 -61.16 14.10
C ASN A 524 -53.71 -60.17 13.49
N GLU A 525 -53.45 -59.66 12.29
CA GLU A 525 -54.38 -58.76 11.59
C GLU A 525 -55.76 -59.38 11.32
N ASP A 526 -55.87 -60.70 11.20
CA ASP A 526 -57.16 -61.38 11.03
C ASP A 526 -57.98 -61.51 12.34
N GLY A 527 -57.44 -60.99 13.45
CA GLY A 527 -58.04 -61.03 14.78
C GLY A 527 -57.77 -62.31 15.56
N SER A 528 -57.05 -63.29 15.00
CA SER A 528 -56.65 -64.49 15.72
C SER A 528 -55.63 -64.16 16.82
N LEU A 529 -55.82 -64.74 18.01
CA LEU A 529 -54.84 -64.64 19.09
C LEU A 529 -53.56 -65.37 18.66
N PHE A 530 -52.43 -64.68 18.73
CA PHE A 530 -51.11 -65.21 18.39
C PHE A 530 -50.29 -65.56 19.64
N GLN A 531 -50.38 -64.71 20.67
CA GLN A 531 -49.62 -64.90 21.91
C GLN A 531 -50.37 -64.32 23.11
N SER A 532 -50.23 -64.97 24.26
CA SER A 532 -50.59 -64.38 25.56
C SER A 532 -49.53 -64.63 26.62
N ASP A 533 -49.17 -63.59 27.36
CA ASP A 533 -48.09 -63.62 28.34
C ASP A 533 -48.56 -63.09 29.70
N GLU A 534 -48.24 -63.78 30.79
CA GLU A 534 -48.55 -63.33 32.15
C GLU A 534 -47.37 -62.59 32.77
N TYR A 535 -47.64 -61.39 33.31
CA TYR A 535 -46.65 -60.53 33.94
C TYR A 535 -47.03 -60.18 35.39
N VAL A 536 -46.02 -60.09 36.25
CA VAL A 536 -46.09 -59.46 37.57
C VAL A 536 -44.89 -58.54 37.70
N ASP A 537 -45.14 -57.27 38.06
CA ASP A 537 -44.10 -56.25 38.22
C ASP A 537 -43.13 -56.17 37.02
N HIS A 538 -43.68 -56.19 35.80
CA HIS A 538 -42.95 -56.12 34.52
C HIS A 538 -42.08 -57.34 34.19
N GLN A 539 -42.15 -58.42 34.98
CA GLN A 539 -41.46 -59.68 34.70
C GLN A 539 -42.46 -60.76 34.30
N LEU A 540 -42.10 -61.59 33.30
CA LEU A 540 -42.89 -62.79 32.97
C LEU A 540 -43.03 -63.66 34.23
N HIS A 541 -44.27 -63.91 34.63
CA HIS A 541 -44.60 -64.64 35.85
C HIS A 541 -45.97 -65.31 35.64
N GLY A 542 -45.95 -66.60 35.33
CA GLY A 542 -47.11 -67.36 34.86
C GLY A 542 -46.88 -67.99 33.49
N GLN A 543 -47.94 -68.15 32.69
CA GLN A 543 -47.86 -68.76 31.37
C GLN A 543 -47.59 -67.75 30.25
N SER A 544 -46.74 -68.13 29.30
CA SER A 544 -46.52 -67.54 27.98
C SER A 544 -46.95 -68.57 26.95
N VAL A 545 -48.03 -68.28 26.22
CA VAL A 545 -48.69 -69.24 25.33
C VAL A 545 -48.65 -68.72 23.90
N LEU A 546 -48.19 -69.55 22.97
CA LEU A 546 -48.27 -69.30 21.53
C LEU A 546 -49.42 -70.09 20.91
N TYR A 547 -50.16 -69.44 20.03
CA TYR A 547 -51.39 -69.95 19.42
C TYR A 547 -51.25 -70.04 17.91
N ALA A 548 -51.81 -71.11 17.32
CA ALA A 548 -51.90 -71.31 15.88
C ALA A 548 -53.29 -71.84 15.55
N SER A 549 -53.99 -71.19 14.62
CA SER A 549 -55.37 -71.52 14.24
C SER A 549 -56.36 -71.53 15.43
N GLY A 550 -56.10 -70.72 16.46
CA GLY A 550 -56.94 -70.61 17.67
C GLY A 550 -56.63 -71.62 18.78
N GLU A 551 -55.74 -72.59 18.55
CA GLU A 551 -55.34 -73.58 19.55
C GLU A 551 -53.93 -73.29 20.08
N PRO A 552 -53.67 -73.46 21.39
CA PRO A 552 -52.33 -73.32 21.95
C PRO A 552 -51.43 -74.44 21.44
N PHE A 553 -50.28 -74.11 20.83
CA PHE A 553 -49.32 -75.10 20.33
C PHE A 553 -48.00 -75.09 21.12
N SER A 554 -47.76 -74.08 21.95
CA SER A 554 -46.59 -73.97 22.82
C SER A 554 -46.96 -73.18 24.09
N VAL A 555 -46.56 -73.70 25.25
CA VAL A 555 -46.85 -73.10 26.57
C VAL A 555 -45.56 -73.13 27.38
N HIS A 556 -45.04 -71.96 27.69
CA HIS A 556 -43.88 -71.77 28.54
C HIS A 556 -44.33 -71.22 29.89
N VAL A 557 -43.77 -71.71 30.99
CA VAL A 557 -44.08 -71.22 32.34
C VAL A 557 -42.87 -70.49 32.91
N PHE A 558 -43.12 -69.29 33.42
CA PHE A 558 -42.09 -68.41 33.97
C PHE A 558 -42.36 -68.07 35.43
N GLU A 559 -41.30 -67.88 36.21
CA GLU A 559 -41.34 -67.30 37.55
C GLU A 559 -40.26 -66.22 37.66
N GLN A 560 -40.68 -64.97 37.89
CA GLN A 560 -39.77 -63.81 38.03
C GLN A 560 -38.82 -63.65 36.83
N GLY A 561 -39.37 -63.80 35.63
CA GLY A 561 -38.66 -63.69 34.35
C GLY A 561 -37.82 -64.90 33.97
N LYS A 562 -37.78 -65.96 34.79
CA LYS A 562 -37.04 -67.19 34.49
C LYS A 562 -37.97 -68.30 34.02
N LEU A 563 -37.59 -68.94 32.92
CA LEU A 563 -38.30 -70.11 32.40
C LEU A 563 -38.13 -71.30 33.35
N ILE A 564 -39.24 -71.92 33.76
CA ILE A 564 -39.26 -73.03 34.71
C ILE A 564 -39.91 -74.30 34.14
N SER A 565 -40.67 -74.20 33.03
CA SER A 565 -41.25 -75.35 32.32
C SER A 565 -41.57 -74.99 30.87
N ASP A 566 -41.43 -75.96 29.96
CA ASP A 566 -41.78 -75.90 28.53
C ASP A 566 -42.80 -76.96 28.14
#